data_AF-A0A4C1VEL6-F1
#
_entry.id   AF-A0A4C1VEL6-F1
#
_cell.length_a   1.000
_cell.length_b   1.000
_cell.length_c   1.000
_cell.angle_alpha   90.00
_cell.angle_beta   90.00
_cell.angle_gamma   90.00
#
_symmetry.space_group_name_H-M   'P 1'
#
loop_
_entity.id
_entity.type
_entity.pdbx_description
1 polymer ?
#
loop_
_entity_poly.entity_id
_entity_poly.type
_entity_poly.pdbx_seq_one_letter_code
_entity_poly.pdbx_strand_id
1 'polypeptide(L)'
;MPLPLIPLRSELRGSWNLLANLDPEINTRKAKWSEFCSHFKNALLGRDIMATPKIITDGADLENISQAYTDAIHKACTNIIPSVGVRKSKAVPPWWTQNLKVLKEEVLRKKRRIRNAAPITRQHVMDEYLQVQKSIP
;
A
#
# COMPACT_ATOMS: atom_id res chain seq x y z
N MET A 1 11.99 -19.66 -35.14
CA MET A 1 11.88 -18.26 -34.66
C MET A 1 11.85 -18.29 -33.14
N PRO A 2 12.74 -17.60 -32.43
CA PRO A 2 12.71 -17.60 -30.97
C PRO A 2 11.65 -16.60 -30.48
N LEU A 3 10.87 -17.00 -29.47
CA LEU A 3 9.87 -16.15 -28.81
C LEU A 3 10.56 -14.92 -28.18
N PRO A 4 9.91 -13.74 -28.17
CA PRO A 4 10.47 -12.56 -27.52
C PRO A 4 10.59 -12.81 -26.00
N LEU A 5 11.80 -12.58 -25.48
CA LEU A 5 12.12 -12.65 -24.06
C LEU A 5 11.22 -11.67 -23.30
N ILE A 6 10.48 -12.18 -22.32
CA ILE A 6 9.70 -11.36 -21.38
C ILE A 6 10.70 -10.48 -20.61
N PRO A 7 10.54 -9.14 -20.61
CA PRO A 7 11.54 -8.24 -20.02
C PRO A 7 11.61 -8.40 -18.50
N LEU A 8 12.84 -8.37 -17.97
CA LEU A 8 13.12 -8.42 -16.54
C LEU A 8 12.61 -7.15 -15.83
N ARG A 9 12.16 -7.33 -14.59
CA ARG A 9 11.52 -6.36 -13.68
C ARG A 9 12.17 -4.95 -13.59
N SER A 10 13.42 -4.78 -14.02
CA SER A 10 14.12 -3.49 -14.05
C SER A 10 13.66 -2.55 -15.16
N GLU A 11 13.09 -3.07 -16.26
CA GLU A 11 12.73 -2.30 -17.45
C GLU A 11 11.30 -1.72 -17.39
N LEU A 12 10.46 -2.24 -16.49
CA LEU A 12 9.05 -1.84 -16.36
C LEU A 12 8.83 -0.61 -15.46
N ARG A 13 9.88 0.10 -15.00
CA ARG A 13 9.74 1.25 -14.09
C ARG A 13 8.97 2.45 -14.69
N GLY A 14 8.84 2.54 -16.01
CA GLY A 14 8.09 3.61 -16.69
C GLY A 14 6.61 3.32 -16.95
N SER A 15 6.14 2.07 -16.75
CA SER A 15 4.78 1.64 -17.10
C SER A 15 3.90 1.32 -15.88
N TRP A 16 4.14 1.99 -14.75
CA TRP A 16 3.31 1.82 -13.55
C TRP A 16 2.11 2.77 -13.52
N ASN A 17 2.06 3.78 -14.40
CA ASN A 17 0.96 4.74 -14.47
C ASN A 17 -0.32 4.12 -15.07
N LEU A 18 -0.23 3.01 -15.80
CA LEU A 18 -1.41 2.26 -16.28
C LEU A 18 -2.06 1.41 -15.17
N LEU A 19 -1.30 1.08 -14.13
CA LEU A 19 -1.79 0.35 -12.95
C LEU A 19 -2.19 1.29 -11.80
N ALA A 20 -2.00 2.62 -11.96
CA ALA A 20 -2.41 3.60 -10.96
C ALA A 20 -3.94 3.73 -10.83
N ASN A 21 -4.68 3.19 -11.80
CA ASN A 21 -6.14 3.01 -11.74
C ASN A 21 -6.57 1.67 -11.12
N LEU A 22 -5.62 0.76 -10.79
CA LEU A 22 -5.96 -0.33 -9.87
C LEU A 22 -6.01 0.23 -8.47
N ASP A 23 -7.06 -0.15 -7.74
CA ASP A 23 -7.35 0.30 -6.39
C ASP A 23 -6.05 0.45 -5.56
N PRO A 24 -5.84 1.59 -4.88
CA PRO A 24 -4.66 1.84 -4.05
C PRO A 24 -4.49 0.84 -2.89
N GLU A 25 -5.41 -0.11 -2.79
CA GLU A 25 -5.49 -1.16 -1.79
C GLU A 25 -4.75 -2.44 -2.16
N ILE A 26 -3.98 -2.56 -3.25
CA ILE A 26 -3.42 -3.88 -3.67
C ILE A 26 -1.92 -4.04 -3.32
N ASN A 27 -1.56 -5.06 -2.52
CA ASN A 27 -0.17 -5.31 -2.09
C ASN A 27 0.62 -6.17 -3.09
N THR A 28 1.10 -5.54 -4.16
CA THR A 28 1.87 -6.20 -5.25
C THR A 28 3.18 -6.85 -4.79
N ARG A 29 3.74 -6.46 -3.64
CA ARG A 29 4.95 -7.10 -3.06
C ARG A 29 4.68 -8.50 -2.52
N LYS A 30 3.46 -8.76 -2.06
CA LYS A 30 3.02 -10.08 -1.55
C LYS A 30 2.27 -10.90 -2.60
N ALA A 31 2.15 -10.38 -3.82
CA ALA A 31 1.47 -11.07 -4.91
C ALA A 31 2.25 -12.32 -5.34
N LYS A 32 1.54 -13.44 -5.46
CA LYS A 32 2.06 -14.66 -6.08
C LYS A 32 1.82 -14.61 -7.59
N TRP A 33 2.79 -14.09 -8.33
CA TRP A 33 2.65 -13.84 -9.77
C TRP A 33 2.47 -15.12 -10.61
N SER A 34 2.98 -16.27 -10.17
CA SER A 34 2.77 -17.56 -10.85
C SER A 34 1.30 -18.00 -10.82
N GLU A 35 0.66 -17.85 -9.66
CA GLU A 35 -0.78 -18.12 -9.48
C GLU A 35 -1.60 -17.10 -10.29
N PHE A 36 -1.19 -15.82 -10.32
CA PHE A 36 -1.82 -14.78 -11.13
C PHE A 36 -1.84 -15.13 -12.61
N CYS A 37 -0.69 -15.50 -13.19
CA CYS A 37 -0.62 -15.87 -14.61
C CYS A 37 -1.54 -17.05 -14.94
N SER A 38 -1.70 -18.00 -14.02
CA SER A 38 -2.56 -19.18 -14.22
C SER A 38 -4.04 -18.80 -14.18
N HIS A 39 -4.46 -18.03 -13.17
CA HIS A 39 -5.84 -17.55 -13.06
C HIS A 39 -6.22 -16.58 -14.18
N PHE A 40 -5.31 -15.70 -14.57
CA PHE A 40 -5.53 -14.76 -15.66
C PHE A 40 -5.72 -15.49 -16.99
N LYS A 41 -4.86 -16.47 -17.30
CA LYS A 41 -5.03 -17.33 -18.49
C LYS A 41 -6.36 -18.08 -18.47
N ASN A 42 -6.74 -18.67 -17.34
CA ASN A 42 -8.03 -19.35 -17.20
C ASN A 42 -9.21 -18.39 -17.39
N ALA A 43 -9.11 -17.16 -16.89
CA ALA A 43 -10.14 -16.13 -17.06
C ALA A 43 -10.27 -15.67 -18.51
N LEU A 44 -9.17 -15.61 -19.27
CA LEU A 44 -9.18 -15.29 -20.69
C LEU A 44 -9.72 -16.44 -21.56
N LEU A 45 -9.33 -17.68 -21.24
CA LEU A 45 -9.83 -18.89 -21.91
C LEU A 45 -11.34 -19.05 -21.70
N GLY A 46 -11.84 -18.82 -20.48
CA GLY A 46 -13.28 -18.88 -20.19
C GLY A 46 -14.11 -17.79 -20.87
N ARG A 47 -13.47 -16.76 -21.46
CA ARG A 47 -14.12 -15.68 -22.20
C ARG A 47 -13.89 -15.73 -23.71
N ASP A 48 -13.23 -16.78 -24.20
CA ASP A 48 -12.91 -16.98 -25.63
C ASP A 48 -12.08 -15.84 -26.26
N ILE A 49 -11.40 -15.02 -25.44
CA ILE A 49 -10.65 -13.85 -25.91
C ILE A 49 -9.36 -14.28 -26.62
N MET A 50 -8.79 -15.43 -26.23
CA MET A 50 -7.52 -15.96 -26.77
C MET A 50 -7.69 -16.96 -27.91
N ALA A 51 -8.90 -17.43 -28.22
CA ALA A 51 -9.09 -18.56 -29.12
C ALA A 51 -8.91 -18.20 -30.60
N THR A 52 -9.23 -16.98 -30.99
CA THR A 52 -9.14 -16.55 -32.40
C THR A 52 -8.65 -15.11 -32.51
N PRO A 53 -7.66 -14.80 -33.37
CA PRO A 53 -7.34 -13.42 -33.72
C PRO A 53 -8.52 -12.84 -34.51
N LYS A 54 -9.41 -12.11 -33.83
CA LYS A 54 -10.49 -11.37 -34.50
C LYS A 54 -9.89 -10.12 -35.14
N ILE A 55 -10.14 -9.95 -36.44
CA ILE A 55 -9.89 -8.69 -37.12
C ILE A 55 -10.96 -7.72 -36.63
N ILE A 56 -10.55 -6.75 -35.82
CA ILE A 56 -11.46 -5.77 -35.24
C ILE A 56 -11.68 -4.68 -36.29
N THR A 57 -12.88 -4.62 -36.86
CA THR A 57 -13.27 -3.60 -37.85
C THR A 57 -14.10 -2.47 -37.24
N ASP A 58 -14.67 -2.68 -36.05
CA ASP A 58 -15.53 -1.71 -35.35
C ASP A 58 -14.90 -1.26 -34.01
N GLY A 59 -15.07 0.01 -33.68
CA GLY A 59 -14.57 0.61 -32.43
C GLY A 59 -15.29 0.08 -31.19
N ALA A 60 -16.55 -0.32 -31.31
CA ALA A 60 -17.31 -0.91 -30.22
C ALA A 60 -16.74 -2.28 -29.81
N ASP A 61 -16.30 -3.09 -30.78
CA ASP A 61 -15.68 -4.39 -30.53
C ASP A 61 -14.32 -4.24 -29.84
N LEU A 62 -13.55 -3.20 -30.20
CA LEU A 62 -12.29 -2.88 -29.54
C LEU A 62 -12.51 -2.56 -28.06
N GLU A 63 -13.52 -1.74 -27.75
CA GLU A 63 -13.83 -1.34 -26.38
C GLU A 63 -14.37 -2.53 -25.55
N ASN A 64 -15.18 -3.40 -26.16
CA ASN A 64 -15.64 -4.61 -25.49
C ASN A 64 -14.48 -5.56 -25.14
N ILE A 65 -13.51 -5.71 -26.04
CA ILE A 65 -12.33 -6.53 -25.80
C ILE A 65 -11.43 -5.88 -24.74
N SER A 66 -11.19 -4.56 -24.82
CA SER A 66 -10.38 -3.83 -23.85
C SER A 66 -10.99 -3.96 -22.44
N GLN A 67 -12.30 -3.80 -22.32
CA GLN A 67 -13.03 -3.96 -21.07
C GLN A 67 -12.98 -5.41 -20.56
N ALA A 68 -13.07 -6.39 -21.46
CA ALA A 68 -12.97 -7.79 -21.07
C ALA A 68 -11.57 -8.14 -20.51
N TYR A 69 -10.51 -7.50 -21.02
CA TYR A 69 -9.16 -7.61 -20.48
C TYR A 69 -9.01 -6.92 -19.13
N THR A 70 -9.48 -5.67 -18.99
CA THR A 70 -9.41 -4.95 -17.71
C THR A 70 -10.17 -5.72 -16.63
N ASP A 71 -11.38 -6.20 -16.91
CA ASP A 71 -12.17 -7.01 -15.99
C ASP A 71 -11.49 -8.32 -15.60
N ALA A 72 -10.76 -8.95 -16.52
CA ALA A 72 -10.02 -10.19 -16.24
C ALA A 72 -8.82 -9.90 -15.31
N ILE A 73 -8.11 -8.80 -15.56
CA ILE A 73 -7.01 -8.33 -14.71
C ILE A 73 -7.53 -8.00 -13.32
N HIS A 74 -8.60 -7.22 -13.22
CA HIS A 74 -9.21 -6.85 -11.94
C HIS A 74 -9.62 -8.09 -11.14
N LYS A 75 -10.35 -9.04 -11.75
CA LYS A 75 -10.74 -10.30 -11.07
C LYS A 75 -9.54 -11.14 -10.62
N ALA A 76 -8.48 -11.21 -11.43
CA ALA A 76 -7.28 -11.96 -11.05
C ALA A 76 -6.53 -11.26 -9.89
N CYS A 77 -6.46 -9.92 -9.91
CA CYS A 77 -5.85 -9.13 -8.86
C CYS A 77 -6.61 -9.24 -7.52
N THR A 78 -7.94 -9.13 -7.52
CA THR A 78 -8.75 -9.23 -6.29
C THR A 78 -8.66 -10.61 -5.62
N ASN A 79 -8.52 -11.67 -6.41
CA ASN A 79 -8.50 -13.04 -5.89
C ASN A 79 -7.14 -13.43 -5.28
N ILE A 80 -6.04 -12.87 -5.78
CA ILE A 80 -4.68 -13.38 -5.50
C ILE A 80 -3.87 -12.40 -4.68
N ILE A 81 -4.06 -11.10 -4.93
CA ILE A 81 -3.23 -10.09 -4.30
C ILE A 81 -3.94 -9.64 -3.02
N PRO A 82 -3.31 -9.85 -1.85
CA PRO A 82 -3.93 -9.43 -0.61
C PRO A 82 -4.08 -7.90 -0.59
N SER A 83 -5.23 -7.44 -0.12
CA SER A 83 -5.42 -6.01 0.11
C SER A 83 -4.39 -5.49 1.13
N VAL A 84 -3.87 -4.28 0.89
CA VAL A 84 -3.04 -3.49 1.78
C VAL A 84 -3.92 -3.17 2.98
N GLY A 85 -3.96 -4.09 3.93
CA GLY A 85 -4.79 -3.94 5.11
C GLY A 85 -4.54 -2.59 5.75
N VAL A 86 -5.63 -1.91 6.13
CA VAL A 86 -5.58 -0.69 6.93
C VAL A 86 -4.64 -0.95 8.09
N ARG A 87 -3.65 -0.08 8.28
CA ARG A 87 -2.70 -0.19 9.39
C ARG A 87 -3.52 -0.17 10.67
N LYS A 88 -3.82 -1.35 11.22
CA LYS A 88 -4.63 -1.50 12.43
C LYS A 88 -3.94 -0.65 13.49
N SER A 89 -4.55 0.49 13.84
CA SER A 89 -4.11 1.22 15.02
C SER A 89 -4.21 0.23 16.16
N LYS A 90 -3.13 0.09 16.94
CA LYS A 90 -3.13 -0.86 18.06
C LYS A 90 -4.37 -0.54 18.89
N ALA A 91 -5.23 -1.53 19.09
CA ALA A 91 -6.42 -1.39 19.91
C ALA A 91 -6.00 -0.78 21.24
N VAL A 92 -6.63 0.33 21.60
CA VAL A 92 -6.33 1.05 22.83
C VAL A 92 -6.73 0.12 23.98
N PRO A 93 -5.81 -0.26 24.90
CA PRO A 93 -6.15 -1.16 25.98
C PRO A 93 -7.28 -0.62 26.86
N PRO A 94 -8.12 -1.47 27.50
CA PRO A 94 -9.27 -1.01 28.29
C PRO A 94 -8.90 -0.09 29.47
N TRP A 95 -7.68 -0.23 29.99
CA TRP A 95 -7.13 0.60 31.07
C TRP A 95 -6.52 1.93 30.56
N TRP A 96 -6.49 2.16 29.25
CA TRP A 96 -5.91 3.36 28.65
C TRP A 96 -6.93 4.50 28.64
N THR A 97 -7.01 5.19 29.78
CA THR A 97 -7.91 6.33 29.97
C THR A 97 -7.49 7.57 29.16
N GLN A 98 -8.41 8.51 28.96
CA GLN A 98 -8.12 9.79 28.32
C GLN A 98 -7.03 10.58 29.05
N ASN A 99 -7.00 10.51 30.39
CA ASN A 99 -5.96 11.15 31.20
C ASN A 99 -4.56 10.59 30.89
N LEU A 100 -4.43 9.27 30.72
CA LEU A 100 -3.16 8.65 30.33
C LEU A 100 -2.74 9.03 28.90
N LYS A 101 -3.71 9.22 28.00
CA LYS A 101 -3.44 9.71 26.65
C LYS A 101 -2.87 11.13 26.68
N VAL A 102 -3.51 12.04 27.41
CA VAL A 102 -3.04 13.42 27.59
C VAL A 102 -1.66 13.44 28.23
N LEU A 103 -1.46 12.69 29.31
CA LEU A 103 -0.18 12.60 30.00
C LEU A 103 0.94 12.07 29.08
N LYS A 104 0.64 11.05 28.28
CA LYS A 104 1.59 10.54 27.27
C LYS A 104 1.95 11.61 26.24
N GLU A 105 0.97 12.35 25.72
CA GLU A 105 1.20 13.41 24.73
C GLU A 105 2.09 14.53 25.31
N GLU A 106 1.85 14.92 26.55
CA GLU A 106 2.70 15.87 27.27
C GLU A 106 4.13 15.37 27.46
N VAL A 107 4.30 14.12 27.91
CA VAL A 107 5.62 13.51 28.07
C VAL A 107 6.36 13.44 26.73
N LEU A 108 5.68 13.07 25.65
CA LEU A 108 6.27 13.03 24.31
C LEU A 108 6.67 14.43 23.82
N ARG A 109 5.86 15.45 24.13
CA ARG A 109 6.17 16.86 23.81
C ARG A 109 7.42 17.33 24.55
N LYS A 110 7.48 17.10 25.86
CA LYS A 110 8.65 17.43 26.71
C LYS A 110 9.91 16.68 26.23
N LYS A 111 9.80 15.38 25.97
CA LYS A 111 10.89 14.55 25.40
C LYS A 111 11.38 15.06 24.06
N ARG A 112 10.48 15.50 23.18
CA ARG A 112 10.85 16.10 21.88
C ARG A 112 11.59 17.42 22.08
N ARG A 113 11.14 18.28 23.01
CA ARG A 113 11.82 19.55 23.34
C ARG A 113 13.25 19.31 23.85
N ILE A 114 13.48 18.34 24.74
CA ILE A 114 14.84 17.99 25.23
C ILE A 114 15.73 17.49 24.07
N ARG A 115 15.20 16.61 23.23
CA ARG A 115 15.96 16.06 22.09
C ARG A 115 16.38 17.14 21.11
N ASN A 116 15.49 18.09 20.83
CA ASN A 116 15.71 19.15 19.86
C ASN A 116 16.44 20.36 20.46
N ALA A 117 16.64 20.41 21.79
CA ALA A 117 17.42 21.45 22.42
C ALA A 117 18.89 21.36 21.98
N ALA A 118 19.52 22.53 21.81
CA ALA A 118 20.95 22.63 21.56
C ALA A 118 21.73 21.98 22.72
N PRO A 119 22.89 21.36 22.47
CA PRO A 119 23.65 20.67 23.52
C PRO A 119 23.91 21.52 24.77
N ILE A 120 24.18 22.83 24.58
CA ILE A 120 24.46 23.79 25.66
C ILE A 120 23.22 24.04 26.54
N THR A 121 22.02 24.10 25.94
CA THR A 121 20.78 24.44 26.65
C THR A 121 19.98 23.22 27.09
N ARG A 122 20.38 22.01 26.68
CA ARG A 122 19.68 20.76 27.00
C ARG A 122 19.59 20.51 28.49
N GLN A 123 20.66 20.78 29.24
CA GLN A 123 20.70 20.59 30.69
C GLN A 123 19.69 21.51 31.38
N HIS A 124 19.69 22.80 31.00
CA HIS A 124 18.74 23.78 31.52
C HIS A 124 17.28 23.39 31.26
N VAL A 125 16.95 22.96 30.03
CA VAL A 125 15.61 22.47 29.68
C VAL A 125 15.22 21.24 30.52
N MET A 126 16.17 20.39 30.87
CA MET A 126 15.94 19.21 31.70
C MET A 126 15.71 19.62 33.17
N ASP A 127 16.47 20.57 33.68
CA ASP A 127 16.35 21.11 35.04
C ASP A 127 15.02 21.85 35.24
N GLU A 128 14.54 22.63 34.26
CA GLU A 128 13.20 23.23 34.26
C GLU A 128 12.11 22.17 34.53
N TYR A 129 12.19 21.02 33.86
CA TYR A 129 11.20 19.96 34.03
C TYR A 129 11.31 19.23 35.36
N LEU A 130 12.53 19.04 35.89
CA LEU A 130 12.74 18.44 37.20
C LEU A 130 12.22 19.33 38.33
N GLN A 131 12.33 20.66 38.19
CA GLN A 131 11.74 21.60 39.14
C GLN A 131 10.21 21.55 39.13
N VAL A 132 9.59 21.52 37.95
CA VAL A 132 8.14 21.38 37.80
C VAL A 132 7.63 20.04 38.34
N GLN A 133 8.40 18.95 38.23
CA GLN A 133 8.02 17.67 38.85
C GLN A 133 8.02 17.71 40.38
N LYS A 134 8.98 18.42 40.99
CA LYS A 134 9.11 18.53 42.45
C LYS A 134 8.05 19.43 43.09
N SER A 135 7.40 20.30 42.31
CA SER A 135 6.37 21.23 42.80
C SER A 135 4.94 20.72 42.62
N ILE A 136 4.76 19.53 42.03
CA ILE A 136 3.48 18.83 42.03
C ILE A 136 3.35 18.12 43.39
N PRO A 137 2.37 18.50 44.25
CA PRO A 137 2.20 17.92 45.59
C PRO A 137 1.79 16.44 45.54
#